data_AF-C0PI05-F1
#
_entry.id   AF-C0PI05-F1
#
_cell.length_a   1.000
_cell.length_b   1.000
_cell.length_c   1.000
_cell.angle_alpha   90.00
_cell.angle_beta   90.00
_cell.angle_gamma   90.00
#
_symmetry.space_group_name_H-M   'P 1'
#
loop_
_entity.id
_entity.type
_entity.pdbx_description
1 polymer ?
#
loop_
_entity_poly.entity_id
_entity_poly.type
_entity_poly.pdbx_seq_one_letter_code
_entity_poly.pdbx_strand_id
1 'polypeptide(L)'
;MTDEHFGISVVEYMAAGAIPIAHKSAGPMMDIVLDEDGHQTGFLASEKEEFTEAIIKVLRMPESGRQEMAAAARKRAQRFSDQRFHQDFTETVRPILSAREG
;
A
#
# COMPACT_ATOMS: atom_id res chain seq x y z
N MET A 1 13.22 -3.29 -6.24
CA MET A 1 13.84 -3.27 -4.91
C MET A 1 13.54 -4.59 -4.25
N THR A 2 14.51 -5.48 -4.18
CA THR A 2 14.52 -6.52 -3.15
C THR A 2 14.92 -5.83 -1.84
N ASP A 3 14.42 -6.28 -0.70
CA ASP A 3 14.83 -5.80 0.63
C ASP A 3 14.28 -4.43 1.08
N GLU A 4 13.15 -3.96 0.55
CA GLU A 4 12.44 -2.85 1.21
C GLU A 4 11.61 -3.41 2.37
N HIS A 5 12.15 -3.30 3.60
CA HIS A 5 11.58 -3.91 4.80
C HIS A 5 10.11 -3.50 5.01
N PHE A 6 9.81 -2.23 4.78
CA PHE A 6 8.44 -1.71 4.86
C PHE A 6 7.86 -1.36 3.49
N GLY A 7 8.54 -0.52 2.69
CA GLY A 7 8.00 -0.07 1.41
C GLY A 7 7.36 1.31 1.48
N ILE A 8 7.90 2.24 2.27
CA ILE A 8 7.30 3.58 2.44
C ILE A 8 7.16 4.31 1.10
N SER A 9 8.15 4.14 0.21
CA SER A 9 8.12 4.71 -1.14
C SER A 9 6.89 4.23 -1.93
N VAL A 10 6.48 2.97 -1.74
CA VAL A 10 5.28 2.39 -2.39
C VAL A 10 4.02 3.04 -1.85
N VAL A 11 3.95 3.29 -0.54
CA VAL A 11 2.83 4.02 0.09
C VAL A 11 2.73 5.44 -0.46
N GLU A 12 3.86 6.14 -0.60
CA GLU A 12 3.93 7.50 -1.15
C GLU A 12 3.44 7.55 -2.60
N TYR A 13 3.86 6.59 -3.45
CA TYR A 13 3.38 6.48 -4.83
C TYR A 13 1.87 6.29 -4.88
N MET A 14 1.34 5.39 -4.05
CA MET A 14 -0.10 5.15 -3.96
C MET A 14 -0.84 6.43 -3.54
N ALA A 15 -0.35 7.13 -2.51
CA ALA A 15 -0.94 8.39 -2.05
C ALA A 15 -0.89 9.50 -3.11
N ALA A 16 0.18 9.56 -3.90
CA ALA A 16 0.32 10.47 -5.04
C ALA A 16 -0.58 10.10 -6.24
N GLY A 17 -1.26 8.94 -6.20
CA GLY A 17 -2.14 8.48 -7.26
C GLY A 17 -1.44 7.74 -8.39
N ALA A 18 -0.20 7.29 -8.18
CA ALA A 18 0.45 6.35 -9.07
C ALA A 18 -0.03 4.92 -8.79
N ILE A 19 -0.07 4.09 -9.83
CA ILE A 19 -0.32 2.66 -9.70
C ILE A 19 1.01 1.99 -9.34
N PRO A 20 1.16 1.41 -8.14
CA PRO A 20 2.40 0.77 -7.74
C PRO A 20 2.61 -0.53 -8.51
N ILE A 21 3.83 -0.73 -9.00
CA ILE A 21 4.36 -2.03 -9.42
C ILE A 21 5.57 -2.28 -8.52
N ALA A 22 5.40 -3.15 -7.53
CA ALA A 22 6.37 -3.36 -6.46
C ALA A 22 6.88 -4.79 -6.42
N HIS A 23 8.02 -5.00 -5.77
CA HIS A 23 8.56 -6.35 -5.62
C HIS A 23 7.64 -7.20 -4.72
N LYS A 24 7.43 -8.46 -5.06
CA LYS A 24 6.60 -9.40 -4.30
C LYS A 24 7.36 -9.94 -3.07
N SER A 25 7.70 -9.04 -2.15
CA SER A 25 8.35 -9.36 -0.88
C SER A 25 7.97 -8.35 0.20
N ALA A 26 8.17 -8.73 1.47
CA ALA A 26 8.09 -7.83 2.64
C ALA A 26 6.81 -6.96 2.65
N GLY A 27 6.89 -5.72 3.14
CA GLY A 27 5.72 -4.86 3.31
C GLY A 27 4.92 -4.58 2.01
N PRO A 28 5.53 -4.42 0.82
CA PRO A 28 4.76 -4.38 -0.43
C PRO A 28 3.78 -5.54 -0.61
N MET A 29 4.23 -6.77 -0.33
CA MET A 29 3.41 -7.97 -0.47
C MET A 29 2.48 -8.21 0.72
N MET A 30 2.92 -7.93 1.95
CA MET A 30 2.19 -8.31 3.15
C MET A 30 1.14 -7.28 3.53
N ASP A 31 1.41 -5.99 3.31
CA ASP A 31 0.65 -4.91 3.94
C ASP A 31 0.19 -3.83 2.94
N ILE A 32 0.97 -3.55 1.89
CA ILE A 32 0.78 -2.33 1.09
C ILE A 32 -0.02 -2.58 -0.20
N VAL A 33 0.34 -3.54 -1.05
CA VAL A 33 -0.31 -3.77 -2.35
C VAL A 33 -1.30 -4.94 -2.25
N LEU A 34 -2.38 -4.75 -1.50
CA LEU A 34 -3.52 -5.67 -1.47
C LEU A 34 -4.80 -4.97 -1.91
N ASP A 35 -5.84 -5.74 -2.17
CA ASP A 35 -7.13 -5.21 -2.60
C ASP A 35 -7.75 -4.27 -1.54
N GLU A 36 -8.46 -3.25 -2.02
CA GLU A 36 -9.20 -2.27 -1.22
C GLU A 36 -10.65 -2.26 -1.73
N ASP A 37 -11.60 -2.62 -0.87
CA ASP A 37 -13.02 -2.81 -1.23
C ASP A 37 -13.24 -3.67 -2.48
N GLY A 38 -12.47 -4.76 -2.62
CA GLY A 38 -12.55 -5.66 -3.78
C GLY A 38 -11.91 -5.11 -5.07
N HIS A 39 -11.25 -3.96 -5.01
CA HIS A 39 -10.52 -3.38 -6.14
C HIS A 39 -9.02 -3.56 -5.98
N GLN A 40 -8.37 -4.00 -7.06
CA GLN A 40 -6.92 -4.12 -7.12
C GLN A 40 -6.27 -2.74 -6.95
N THR A 41 -5.20 -2.67 -6.15
CA THR A 41 -4.49 -1.40 -5.85
C THR A 41 -3.14 -1.27 -6.56
N GLY A 42 -2.71 -2.30 -7.27
CA GLY A 42 -1.46 -2.32 -8.05
C GLY A 42 -0.99 -3.73 -8.34
N PHE A 43 0.29 -3.89 -8.68
CA PHE A 43 0.88 -5.16 -9.08
C PHE A 43 2.09 -5.52 -8.23
N LEU A 44 2.24 -6.82 -7.97
CA LEU A 44 3.41 -7.42 -7.33
C LEU A 44 4.12 -8.31 -8.35
N ALA A 45 5.45 -8.18 -8.42
CA ALA A 45 6.29 -8.95 -9.32
C ALA A 45 7.60 -9.36 -8.61
N SER A 46 8.12 -10.55 -8.90
CA SER A 46 9.43 -11.02 -8.44
C SER A 46 10.44 -11.02 -9.59
N GLU A 47 9.99 -11.40 -10.80
CA GLU A 47 10.86 -11.59 -11.95
C GLU A 47 10.69 -10.49 -13.00
N LYS A 48 11.72 -10.32 -13.84
CA LYS A 48 11.75 -9.31 -14.90
C LYS A 48 10.54 -9.39 -15.82
N GLU A 49 10.12 -10.60 -16.17
CA GLU A 49 8.98 -10.86 -17.05
C GLU A 49 7.68 -10.38 -16.42
N GLU A 50 7.48 -10.62 -15.13
CA GLU A 50 6.29 -10.16 -14.37
C GLU A 50 6.24 -8.63 -14.28
N PHE A 51 7.37 -7.97 -14.07
CA PHE A 51 7.46 -6.51 -14.14
C PHE A 51 7.08 -6.00 -15.53
N THR A 52 7.59 -6.64 -16.57
CA THR A 52 7.32 -6.27 -17.96
C THR A 52 5.82 -6.41 -18.27
N GLU A 53 5.20 -7.52 -17.88
CA GLU A 53 3.78 -7.76 -18.04
C GLU A 53 2.92 -6.75 -17.28
N ALA A 54 3.25 -6.44 -16.02
CA ALA A 54 2.54 -5.45 -15.23
C ALA A 54 2.62 -4.05 -15.85
N ILE A 55 3.80 -3.63 -16.31
CA ILE A 55 4.00 -2.34 -16.98
C ILE A 55 3.15 -2.27 -18.26
N ILE A 56 3.20 -3.30 -19.11
CA ILE A 56 2.41 -3.36 -20.34
C ILE A 56 0.91 -3.32 -20.02
N LYS A 57 0.47 -4.04 -18.99
CA LYS A 57 -0.94 -4.07 -18.57
C LYS A 57 -1.42 -2.68 -18.14
N VAL A 58 -0.63 -1.94 -17.35
CA VAL A 58 -0.94 -0.56 -16.96
C VAL A 58 -0.99 0.35 -18.19
N LEU A 59 -0.01 0.28 -19.09
CA LEU A 59 0.04 1.13 -20.29
C LEU A 59 -1.11 0.89 -21.26
N ARG A 60 -1.61 -0.34 -21.36
CA ARG A 60 -2.75 -0.71 -22.22
C ARG A 60 -4.11 -0.50 -21.56
N MET A 61 -4.15 -0.25 -20.26
CA MET A 61 -5.40 -0.09 -19.52
C MET A 61 -6.10 1.21 -19.94
N PRO A 62 -7.43 1.19 -20.16
CA PRO A 62 -8.21 2.40 -20.35
C PRO A 62 -7.97 3.40 -19.21
N GLU A 63 -8.07 4.68 -19.50
CA GLU A 63 -7.88 5.73 -18.49
C GLU A 63 -8.79 5.53 -17.27
N SER A 64 -10.06 5.17 -17.48
CA SER A 64 -11.01 4.88 -16.39
C SER A 64 -10.51 3.77 -15.47
N GLY A 65 -10.03 2.66 -16.01
CA GLY A 65 -9.47 1.56 -15.21
C GLY A 65 -8.22 1.98 -14.43
N ARG A 66 -7.36 2.83 -15.01
CA ARG A 66 -6.19 3.37 -14.31
C ARG A 66 -6.61 4.29 -13.17
N GLN A 67 -7.62 5.13 -13.39
CA GLN A 67 -8.15 6.05 -12.38
C GLN A 67 -8.81 5.29 -11.22
N GLU A 68 -9.57 4.23 -11.51
CA GLU A 68 -10.17 3.35 -10.50
C GLU A 68 -9.09 2.67 -9.64
N MET A 69 -8.09 2.05 -10.26
CA MET A 69 -6.98 1.41 -9.54
C MET A 69 -6.19 2.42 -8.70
N ALA A 70 -5.90 3.61 -9.25
CA ALA A 70 -5.22 4.67 -8.52
C ALA A 70 -6.06 5.22 -7.35
N ALA A 71 -7.38 5.29 -7.49
CA ALA A 71 -8.27 5.70 -6.41
C ALA A 71 -8.30 4.67 -5.27
N ALA A 72 -8.38 3.39 -5.61
CA ALA A 72 -8.29 2.30 -4.64
C ALA A 72 -6.93 2.31 -3.93
N ALA A 73 -5.84 2.51 -4.67
CA ALA A 73 -4.49 2.65 -4.13
C ALA A 73 -4.39 3.82 -3.14
N ARG A 74 -4.87 5.02 -3.52
CA ARG A 74 -4.90 6.19 -2.63
C ARG A 74 -5.68 5.92 -1.35
N LYS A 75 -6.84 5.28 -1.46
CA LYS A 75 -7.67 4.93 -0.30
C LYS A 75 -6.93 4.00 0.64
N ARG A 76 -6.31 2.95 0.11
CA ARG A 76 -5.50 2.02 0.90
C ARG A 76 -4.33 2.70 1.60
N ALA A 77 -3.64 3.62 0.92
CA ALA A 77 -2.52 4.36 1.49
C ALA A 77 -2.91 5.17 2.73
N GLN A 78 -4.18 5.58 2.89
CA GLN A 78 -4.65 6.30 4.08
C GLN A 78 -4.51 5.49 5.39
N ARG A 79 -4.43 4.15 5.30
CA ARG A 79 -4.16 3.28 6.45
C ARG A 79 -2.79 3.53 7.09
N PHE A 80 -1.87 4.11 6.33
CA PHE A 80 -0.50 4.42 6.75
C PHE A 80 -0.30 5.91 7.04
N SER A 81 -1.39 6.67 7.23
CA SER A 81 -1.32 8.09 7.57
C SER A 81 -0.87 8.32 9.01
N ASP A 82 -0.21 9.46 9.25
CA ASP A 82 0.19 9.90 10.58
C ASP A 82 -0.98 9.94 11.57
N GLN A 83 -2.15 10.39 11.10
CA GLN A 83 -3.37 10.44 11.91
C GLN A 83 -3.77 9.04 12.38
N ARG A 84 -3.77 8.07 11.45
CA ARG A 84 -4.14 6.69 11.78
C ARG A 84 -3.13 6.06 12.73
N PHE A 85 -1.84 6.26 12.48
CA PHE A 85 -0.77 5.80 13.36
C PHE A 85 -0.94 6.36 14.77
N HIS A 86 -1.19 7.67 14.90
CA HIS A 86 -1.37 8.32 16.21
C HIS A 86 -2.56 7.76 16.99
N GLN A 87 -3.69 7.54 16.32
CA GLN A 87 -4.89 6.96 16.92
C GLN A 87 -4.63 5.54 17.39
N ASP A 88 -4.20 4.65 16.49
CA ASP A 88 -3.98 3.23 16.78
C ASP A 88 -2.92 3.04 17.88
N PHE A 89 -1.83 3.82 17.84
CA PHE A 89 -0.78 3.79 18.86
C PHE A 89 -1.32 4.21 20.23
N THR A 90 -2.03 5.34 20.29
CA THR A 90 -2.59 5.86 21.55
C THR A 90 -3.60 4.91 22.18
N GLU A 91 -4.49 4.33 21.36
CA GLU A 91 -5.46 3.34 21.81
C GLU A 91 -4.78 2.08 22.37
N THR A 92 -3.73 1.61 21.71
CA THR A 92 -2.99 0.41 22.12
C THR A 92 -2.24 0.60 23.44
N VAL A 93 -1.61 1.76 23.67
CA VAL A 93 -0.80 1.99 24.88
C VAL A 93 -1.60 2.48 26.09
N ARG A 94 -2.78 3.06 25.87
CA ARG A 94 -3.62 3.65 26.94
C ARG A 94 -3.90 2.69 28.11
N PRO A 95 -4.28 1.42 27.91
CA PRO A 95 -4.56 0.50 29.02
C PRO A 95 -3.32 0.24 29.90
N ILE A 96 -2.13 0.23 29.31
CA ILE A 96 -0.87 -0.03 30.02
C ILE A 96 -0.50 1.17 30.91
N LEU A 97 -0.69 2.38 30.39
CA LEU A 97 -0.37 3.61 31.11
C LEU A 97 -1.39 3.91 32.22
N SER A 98 -2.65 3.56 32.01
CA SER A 98 -3.73 3.80 32.99
C SER A 98 -3.77 2.77 34.13
N ALA A 99 -3.13 1.60 33.95
CA ALA A 99 -3.10 0.53 34.95
C ALA A 99 -2.13 0.79 36.13
N ARG A 100 -1.40 1.91 36.14
CA ARG A 100 -0.43 2.27 37.20
C ARG A 100 -0.95 3.29 38.22
N GLU A 101 -2.20 3.73 38.11
CA GLU A 101 -2.82 4.68 39.05
C GLU A 101 -3.70 4.03 40.14
N GLY A 102 -3.56 2.72 40.38
CA GLY A 102 -4.27 1.96 41.42
C GLY A 102 -3.33 1.27 42.40
#